data_AF-A0A849E0P3-F1
#
_entry.id   AF-A0A849E0P3-F1
#
_cell.length_a   1.000
_cell.length_b   1.000
_cell.length_c   1.000
_cell.angle_alpha   90.00
_cell.angle_beta   90.00
_cell.angle_gamma   90.00
#
_symmetry.space_group_name_H-M   'P 1'
#
loop_
_entity.id
_entity.type
_entity.pdbx_description
1 polymer ?
#
loop_
_entity_poly.entity_id
_entity_poly.type
_entity_poly.pdbx_seq_one_letter_code
_entity_poly.pdbx_strand_id
1 'polypeptide(L)'
;PSSASPGFAGSRLVEPAKLLQQITAYQPDTLIMVPELLLMLVNACAQGWTAPKSLQFIAVGGARVSESLLAKAQKFGLPVYQGYGLSECGSVVALNSSINNRPGSIGLCLDHVQTTIENGELKVKGNTFLGYLGDKSSWHPEFVSTEDLVSQDDDGFYWFTGRSKNQLISSFGRNISPEWPESELLSTGLFREAVVLGDDKPYCVAILVPFSALEKQQILACLSDVNERLPDYAQIKQVLVLEQPMSSITGLYTDNGRPNRVPINDAFQVAINNLYAAPNQTIIHEQTSVTELKKSGDTTMSFYEVLIQETEAERQNLINIPIIQRSLKGEISLEEYKAFLQQAYHHVKHTTPLLMTVGGKLPSSKEWLRDAVAEYIEEELGHQEWILNDIAACGADKEQARHSTPNFSTELLVSYAYDSVNRIGPLSFFGMVLVLEGTSVALADIAADHIADALSLPKAAFSYLYSHGSLDQEHVVFYENLMNRIDDPDEQMIVINAAKRFYKLYGDMFRELDQKSQVAKAA
;
A
#
# COMPACT_ATOMS: atom_id res chain seq x y z
N PRO A 1 26.37 13.95 -18.46
CA PRO A 1 25.30 14.85 -17.97
C PRO A 1 25.64 15.38 -16.57
N SER A 2 25.54 16.68 -16.32
CA SER A 2 25.71 17.25 -14.97
C SER A 2 24.69 16.67 -14.00
N SER A 3 24.99 16.66 -12.70
CA SER A 3 24.11 16.21 -11.60
C SER A 3 22.80 16.98 -11.44
N ALA A 4 22.53 17.99 -12.27
CA ALA A 4 21.24 18.66 -12.33
C ALA A 4 20.21 17.76 -13.02
N SER A 5 19.20 17.31 -12.26
CA SER A 5 18.07 16.52 -12.74
C SER A 5 17.41 17.21 -13.95
N PRO A 6 17.04 16.48 -15.03
CA PRO A 6 16.45 17.02 -16.26
C PRO A 6 15.00 17.51 -16.08
N GLY A 7 14.68 18.06 -14.91
CA GLY A 7 13.35 18.51 -14.50
C GLY A 7 12.56 17.47 -13.70
N PHE A 8 13.21 16.45 -13.15
CA PHE A 8 12.55 15.42 -12.33
C PHE A 8 12.75 15.66 -10.82
N ALA A 9 11.72 15.36 -10.03
CA ALA A 9 11.78 15.23 -8.58
C ALA A 9 11.39 13.78 -8.24
N GLY A 10 12.37 12.96 -7.87
CA GLY A 10 12.19 11.51 -7.77
C GLY A 10 11.84 10.90 -9.14
N SER A 11 10.79 10.08 -9.19
CA SER A 11 10.26 9.47 -10.41
C SER A 11 9.37 10.39 -11.25
N ARG A 12 9.04 11.59 -10.77
CA ARG A 12 8.05 12.48 -11.39
C ARG A 12 8.69 13.64 -12.15
N LEU A 13 8.22 13.89 -13.37
CA LEU A 13 8.60 15.07 -14.15
C LEU A 13 7.85 16.31 -13.61
N VAL A 14 8.60 17.27 -13.06
CA VAL A 14 8.06 18.53 -12.48
C VAL A 14 8.32 19.75 -13.37
N GLU A 15 9.36 19.71 -14.21
CA GLU A 15 9.72 20.81 -15.11
C GLU A 15 9.88 20.30 -16.57
N PRO A 16 8.79 20.06 -17.30
CA PRO A 16 8.83 19.51 -18.67
C PRO A 16 9.66 20.34 -19.64
N ALA A 17 9.65 21.67 -19.48
CA ALA A 17 10.43 22.59 -20.31
C ALA A 17 11.95 22.31 -20.21
N LYS A 18 12.45 21.91 -19.02
CA LYS A 18 13.87 21.54 -18.86
C LYS A 18 14.20 20.28 -19.65
N LEU A 19 13.34 19.25 -19.59
CA LEU A 19 13.55 18.03 -20.36
C LEU A 19 13.59 18.31 -21.87
N LEU A 20 12.65 19.11 -22.38
CA LEU A 20 12.63 19.51 -23.79
C LEU A 20 13.88 20.30 -24.18
N GLN A 21 14.33 21.24 -23.34
CA GLN A 21 15.58 21.97 -23.57
C GLN A 21 16.79 21.02 -23.63
N GLN A 22 16.85 20.01 -22.76
CA GLN A 22 17.92 19.01 -22.79
C GLN A 22 17.85 18.17 -24.07
N ILE A 23 16.68 17.68 -24.47
CA ILE A 23 16.52 16.92 -25.72
C ILE A 23 16.97 17.77 -26.92
N THR A 24 16.57 19.05 -26.97
CA THR A 24 17.01 19.98 -28.02
C THR A 24 18.51 20.27 -27.97
N ALA A 25 19.11 20.36 -26.78
CA ALA A 25 20.54 20.66 -26.65
C ALA A 25 21.43 19.46 -27.01
N TYR A 26 21.06 18.26 -26.57
CA TYR A 26 21.86 17.05 -26.76
C TYR A 26 21.55 16.32 -28.06
N GLN A 27 20.38 16.54 -28.67
CA GLN A 27 19.97 15.91 -29.92
C GLN A 27 20.15 14.37 -29.89
N PRO A 28 19.53 13.65 -28.94
CA PRO A 28 19.76 12.21 -28.77
C PRO A 28 19.22 11.39 -29.95
N ASP A 29 19.91 10.30 -30.29
CA ASP A 29 19.44 9.33 -31.30
C ASP A 29 18.28 8.47 -30.78
N THR A 30 18.26 8.20 -29.48
CA THR A 30 17.29 7.31 -28.85
C THR A 30 16.72 7.87 -27.56
N LEU A 31 15.44 7.62 -27.29
CA LEU A 31 14.78 7.88 -26.02
C LEU A 31 14.06 6.63 -25.52
N ILE A 32 14.03 6.43 -24.21
CA ILE A 32 13.23 5.40 -23.53
C ILE A 32 12.23 6.14 -22.64
N MET A 33 10.93 5.88 -22.84
CA MET A 33 9.85 6.64 -22.24
C MET A 33 8.76 5.72 -21.69
N VAL A 34 8.09 6.20 -20.66
CA VAL A 34 6.75 5.72 -20.29
C VAL A 34 5.69 6.50 -21.09
N PRO A 35 4.44 5.99 -21.21
CA PRO A 35 3.39 6.65 -21.99
C PRO A 35 3.14 8.12 -21.61
N GLU A 36 3.24 8.46 -20.32
CA GLU A 36 3.07 9.84 -19.85
C GLU A 36 4.12 10.80 -20.43
N LEU A 37 5.39 10.38 -20.50
CA LEU A 37 6.46 11.18 -21.09
C LEU A 37 6.29 11.32 -22.60
N LEU A 38 5.79 10.27 -23.27
CA LEU A 38 5.46 10.34 -24.68
C LEU A 38 4.31 11.33 -24.94
N LEU A 39 3.27 11.31 -24.11
CA LEU A 39 2.17 12.27 -24.19
C LEU A 39 2.65 13.71 -24.02
N MET A 40 3.55 13.96 -23.06
CA MET A 40 4.20 15.26 -22.89
C MET A 40 4.94 15.70 -24.16
N LEU A 41 5.69 14.78 -24.79
CA LEU A 41 6.41 15.06 -26.04
C LEU A 41 5.48 15.37 -27.21
N VAL A 42 4.39 14.60 -27.35
CA VAL A 42 3.35 14.82 -28.36
C VAL A 42 2.68 16.18 -28.17
N ASN A 43 2.35 16.55 -26.93
CA ASN A 43 1.77 17.85 -26.61
C ASN A 43 2.74 19.00 -26.90
N ALA A 44 4.03 18.82 -26.60
CA ALA A 44 5.06 19.79 -26.98
C ALA A 44 5.12 19.97 -28.50
N CYS A 45 5.04 18.89 -29.28
CA CYS A 45 4.98 18.95 -30.74
C CYS A 45 3.75 19.71 -31.23
N ALA A 46 2.59 19.47 -30.63
CA ALA A 46 1.36 20.20 -30.93
C ALA A 46 1.48 21.70 -30.63
N GLN A 47 2.33 22.08 -29.67
CA GLN A 47 2.63 23.47 -29.29
C GLN A 47 3.79 24.08 -30.07
N GLY A 48 4.32 23.39 -31.08
CA GLY A 48 5.35 23.89 -31.99
C GLY A 48 6.79 23.54 -31.62
N TRP A 49 7.02 22.75 -30.57
CA TRP A 49 8.33 22.15 -30.36
C TRP A 49 8.63 21.15 -31.50
N THR A 50 9.87 21.13 -31.98
CA THR A 50 10.28 20.22 -33.06
C THR A 50 11.30 19.24 -32.52
N ALA A 51 11.04 17.95 -32.70
CA ALA A 51 11.99 16.91 -32.32
C ALA A 51 13.31 17.03 -33.09
N PRO A 52 14.47 16.77 -32.44
CA PRO A 52 15.75 16.60 -33.09
C PRO A 52 15.67 15.68 -34.30
N LYS A 53 16.29 16.06 -35.42
CA LYS A 53 16.37 15.16 -36.59
C LYS A 53 17.21 13.91 -36.33
N SER A 54 18.10 13.96 -35.34
CA SER A 54 18.88 12.82 -34.89
C SER A 54 18.02 11.76 -34.22
N LEU A 55 16.89 12.12 -33.63
CA LEU A 55 16.03 11.17 -32.92
C LEU A 55 15.46 10.14 -33.90
N GLN A 56 15.99 8.92 -33.86
CA GLN A 56 15.61 7.79 -34.74
C GLN A 56 14.76 6.73 -34.03
N PHE A 57 14.75 6.71 -32.69
CA PHE A 57 14.08 5.66 -31.94
C PHE A 57 13.54 6.14 -30.60
N ILE A 58 12.24 5.99 -30.36
CA ILE A 58 11.61 6.23 -29.06
C ILE A 58 10.98 4.92 -28.61
N ALA A 59 11.63 4.22 -27.68
CA ALA A 59 11.04 3.07 -27.01
C ALA A 59 9.98 3.56 -26.03
N VAL A 60 8.75 3.05 -26.13
CA VAL A 60 7.70 3.33 -25.15
C VAL A 60 7.18 2.04 -24.52
N GLY A 61 7.14 1.99 -23.18
CA GLY A 61 6.71 0.80 -22.44
C GLY A 61 6.56 1.07 -20.94
N GLY A 62 6.58 0.01 -20.13
CA GLY A 62 6.44 0.08 -18.66
C GLY A 62 5.00 0.22 -18.15
N ALA A 63 4.07 0.60 -19.03
CA ALA A 63 2.62 0.57 -18.84
C ALA A 63 1.92 0.34 -20.19
N ARG A 64 0.60 0.07 -20.17
CA ARG A 64 -0.18 -0.06 -21.41
C ARG A 64 -0.15 1.26 -22.18
N VAL A 65 0.17 1.19 -23.48
CA VAL A 65 0.25 2.35 -24.36
C VAL A 65 -1.05 2.46 -25.15
N SER A 66 -1.68 3.62 -25.15
CA SER A 66 -2.88 3.87 -25.97
C SER A 66 -2.53 3.89 -27.45
N GLU A 67 -3.36 3.24 -28.26
CA GLU A 67 -3.25 3.30 -29.72
C GLU A 67 -3.44 4.72 -30.24
N SER A 68 -4.32 5.50 -29.59
CA SER A 68 -4.54 6.89 -29.94
C SER A 68 -3.30 7.75 -29.71
N LEU A 69 -2.52 7.47 -28.65
CA LEU A 69 -1.26 8.16 -28.37
C LEU A 69 -0.20 7.84 -29.43
N LEU A 70 -0.07 6.56 -29.80
CA LEU A 70 0.84 6.13 -30.87
C LEU A 70 0.49 6.80 -32.20
N ALA A 71 -0.80 6.83 -32.56
CA ALA A 71 -1.27 7.49 -33.77
C ALA A 71 -1.01 9.01 -33.76
N LYS A 72 -1.19 9.69 -32.61
CA LYS A 72 -0.83 11.11 -32.46
C LYS A 72 0.67 11.33 -32.63
N ALA A 73 1.51 10.51 -32.01
CA ALA A 73 2.96 10.61 -32.13
C ALA A 73 3.43 10.42 -33.59
N GLN A 74 2.84 9.45 -34.30
CA GLN A 74 3.09 9.22 -35.71
C GLN A 74 2.71 10.43 -36.59
N LYS A 75 1.60 11.11 -36.30
CA LYS A 75 1.20 12.35 -37.01
C LYS A 75 2.24 13.47 -36.89
N PHE A 76 2.97 13.54 -35.78
CA PHE A 76 4.07 14.48 -35.58
C PHE A 76 5.42 13.96 -36.10
N GLY A 77 5.45 12.77 -36.71
CA GLY A 77 6.67 12.17 -37.27
C GLY A 77 7.63 11.63 -36.22
N LEU A 78 7.17 11.39 -34.99
CA LEU A 78 8.01 10.82 -33.93
C LEU A 78 8.21 9.31 -34.18
N PRO A 79 9.45 8.79 -34.14
CA PRO A 79 9.75 7.37 -34.39
C PRO A 79 9.49 6.52 -33.14
N VAL A 80 8.22 6.35 -32.79
CA VAL A 80 7.79 5.65 -31.57
C VAL A 80 7.58 4.17 -31.82
N TYR A 81 8.14 3.35 -30.93
CA TYR A 81 8.04 1.91 -30.97
C TYR A 81 7.66 1.37 -29.59
N GLN A 82 6.50 0.73 -29.53
CA GLN A 82 6.02 0.10 -28.30
C GLN A 82 6.82 -1.16 -28.00
N GLY A 83 7.19 -1.33 -26.73
CA GLY A 83 7.83 -2.54 -26.22
C GLY A 83 7.24 -2.98 -24.89
N TYR A 84 7.53 -4.22 -24.52
CA TYR A 84 7.10 -4.88 -23.30
C TYR A 84 8.30 -5.41 -22.53
N GLY A 85 8.20 -5.33 -21.21
CA GLY A 85 9.28 -5.70 -20.32
C GLY A 85 8.90 -5.65 -18.85
N LEU A 86 9.69 -6.35 -18.04
CA LEU A 86 9.53 -6.49 -16.61
C LEU A 86 10.90 -6.73 -15.94
N SER A 87 11.00 -6.39 -14.66
CA SER A 87 12.25 -6.48 -13.90
C SER A 87 12.75 -7.92 -13.80
N GLU A 88 11.83 -8.86 -13.62
CA GLU A 88 12.04 -10.31 -13.52
C GLU A 88 12.67 -10.90 -14.78
N CYS A 89 12.59 -10.20 -15.92
CA CYS A 89 13.13 -10.62 -17.20
C CYS A 89 14.21 -9.68 -17.74
N GLY A 90 14.87 -8.91 -16.86
CA GLY A 90 15.99 -8.05 -17.24
C GLY A 90 15.62 -6.90 -18.19
N SER A 91 14.46 -6.28 -17.96
CA SER A 91 13.88 -5.19 -18.77
C SER A 91 13.14 -5.69 -20.02
N VAL A 92 13.68 -5.56 -21.22
CA VAL A 92 12.90 -5.71 -22.47
C VAL A 92 12.76 -7.18 -22.88
N VAL A 93 11.53 -7.62 -23.10
CA VAL A 93 11.17 -8.97 -23.58
C VAL A 93 10.76 -8.95 -25.05
N ALA A 94 9.92 -7.98 -25.42
CA ALA A 94 9.43 -7.81 -26.79
C ALA A 94 9.45 -6.34 -27.20
N LEU A 95 9.68 -6.05 -28.48
CA LEU A 95 9.84 -4.67 -28.97
C LEU A 95 9.45 -4.53 -30.44
N ASN A 96 8.68 -3.49 -30.76
CA ASN A 96 8.53 -3.03 -32.14
C ASN A 96 9.80 -2.29 -32.60
N SER A 97 10.07 -2.27 -33.90
CA SER A 97 11.23 -1.57 -34.47
C SER A 97 10.88 -0.87 -35.76
N SER A 98 11.84 -0.14 -36.35
CA SER A 98 11.66 0.48 -37.66
C SER A 98 11.38 -0.51 -38.79
N ILE A 99 11.78 -1.78 -38.62
CA ILE A 99 11.62 -2.85 -39.60
C ILE A 99 10.37 -3.68 -39.29
N ASN A 100 10.21 -4.07 -38.02
CA ASN A 100 9.11 -4.90 -37.54
C ASN A 100 8.21 -4.05 -36.64
N ASN A 101 7.23 -3.38 -37.24
CA ASN A 101 6.31 -2.50 -36.53
C ASN A 101 4.85 -2.91 -36.77
N ARG A 102 4.14 -3.22 -35.69
CA ARG A 102 2.70 -3.44 -35.70
C ARG A 102 2.09 -2.60 -34.57
N PRO A 103 1.57 -1.38 -34.87
CA PRO A 103 0.96 -0.52 -33.88
C PRO A 103 -0.13 -1.24 -33.07
N GLY A 104 -0.14 -1.03 -31.75
CA GLY A 104 -1.03 -1.73 -30.81
C GLY A 104 -0.47 -3.04 -30.26
N SER A 105 0.45 -3.70 -31.00
CA SER A 105 1.19 -4.85 -30.49
C SER A 105 2.33 -4.40 -29.56
N ILE A 106 2.80 -5.30 -28.69
CA ILE A 106 4.03 -5.12 -27.91
C ILE A 106 5.30 -5.55 -28.67
N GLY A 107 5.15 -5.94 -29.95
CA GLY A 107 6.26 -6.26 -30.84
C GLY A 107 6.59 -7.76 -30.91
N LEU A 108 7.79 -8.05 -31.42
CA LEU A 108 8.36 -9.39 -31.48
C LEU A 108 9.27 -9.61 -30.26
N CYS A 109 9.36 -10.86 -29.79
CA CYS A 109 10.32 -11.22 -28.75
C CYS A 109 11.77 -11.02 -29.23
N LEU A 110 12.65 -10.61 -28.32
CA LEU A 110 14.07 -10.49 -28.61
C LEU A 110 14.70 -11.89 -28.79
N ASP A 111 15.68 -12.01 -29.69
CA ASP A 111 16.28 -13.30 -30.10
C ASP A 111 16.82 -14.17 -28.95
N HIS A 112 17.22 -13.54 -27.84
CA HIS A 112 17.77 -14.23 -26.67
C HIS A 112 16.70 -14.71 -25.68
N VAL A 113 15.43 -14.38 -25.93
CA VAL A 113 14.30 -14.69 -25.07
C VAL A 113 13.45 -15.78 -25.71
N GLN A 114 13.08 -16.77 -24.90
CA GLN A 114 12.12 -17.81 -25.28
C GLN A 114 10.80 -17.55 -24.57
N THR A 115 9.69 -17.74 -25.27
CA THR A 115 8.36 -17.50 -24.71
C THR A 115 7.41 -18.65 -25.01
N THR A 116 6.49 -18.87 -24.07
CA THR A 116 5.33 -19.75 -24.25
C THR A 116 4.08 -19.02 -23.78
N ILE A 117 2.92 -19.36 -24.34
CA ILE A 117 1.62 -18.86 -23.87
C ILE A 117 0.86 -20.03 -23.26
N GLU A 118 0.55 -19.94 -21.98
CA GLU A 118 -0.21 -20.96 -21.25
C GLU A 118 -1.47 -20.34 -20.67
N ASN A 119 -2.65 -20.84 -21.08
CA ASN A 119 -3.95 -20.27 -20.70
C ASN A 119 -4.07 -18.75 -20.96
N GLY A 120 -3.38 -18.27 -22.00
CA GLY A 120 -3.32 -16.85 -22.35
C GLY A 120 -2.24 -16.07 -21.61
N GLU A 121 -1.59 -16.62 -20.59
CA GLU A 121 -0.50 -15.98 -19.85
C GLU A 121 0.85 -16.17 -20.57
N LEU A 122 1.63 -15.10 -20.66
CA LEU A 122 2.99 -15.15 -21.18
C LEU A 122 3.95 -15.74 -20.13
N LYS A 123 4.75 -16.72 -20.54
CA LYS A 123 5.89 -17.21 -19.77
C LYS A 123 7.18 -16.93 -20.51
N VAL A 124 8.21 -16.54 -19.76
CA VAL A 124 9.49 -16.08 -20.32
C VAL A 124 10.64 -16.91 -19.78
N LYS A 125 11.56 -17.30 -20.66
CA LYS A 125 12.81 -18.01 -20.35
C LYS A 125 14.01 -17.37 -21.06
N GLY A 126 15.19 -17.55 -20.49
CA GLY A 126 16.47 -17.14 -21.08
C GLY A 126 17.10 -15.93 -20.41
N ASN A 127 16.29 -14.96 -19.96
CA ASN A 127 16.76 -13.76 -19.26
C ASN A 127 16.09 -13.58 -17.89
N THR A 128 15.93 -14.68 -17.14
CA THR A 128 15.26 -14.66 -15.84
C THR A 128 16.16 -14.06 -14.76
N PHE A 129 15.56 -13.31 -13.84
CA PHE A 129 16.20 -12.88 -12.59
C PHE A 129 16.63 -14.06 -11.71
N LEU A 130 17.41 -13.78 -10.67
CA LEU A 130 17.89 -14.81 -9.75
C LEU A 130 16.88 -15.22 -8.66
N GLY A 131 15.77 -14.47 -8.52
CA GLY A 131 14.78 -14.62 -7.47
C GLY A 131 14.65 -13.38 -6.59
N TYR A 132 13.62 -13.34 -5.73
CA TYR A 132 13.36 -12.28 -4.78
C TYR A 132 14.17 -12.45 -3.49
N LEU A 133 14.61 -11.34 -2.90
CA LEU A 133 15.28 -11.34 -1.60
C LEU A 133 14.27 -11.73 -0.51
N GLY A 134 14.63 -12.68 0.36
CA GLY A 134 13.74 -13.17 1.42
C GLY A 134 12.86 -14.35 1.02
N ASP A 135 12.59 -14.54 -0.27
CA ASP A 135 11.81 -15.68 -0.78
C ASP A 135 12.69 -16.68 -1.54
N LYS A 136 13.20 -17.67 -0.81
CA LYS A 136 14.02 -18.75 -1.38
C LYS A 136 13.29 -19.61 -2.41
N SER A 137 11.95 -19.64 -2.39
CA SER A 137 11.17 -20.45 -3.32
C SER A 137 11.22 -19.89 -4.75
N SER A 138 11.48 -18.59 -4.89
CA SER A 138 11.59 -17.90 -6.17
C SER A 138 12.97 -18.02 -6.85
N TRP A 139 13.96 -18.65 -6.21
CA TRP A 139 15.35 -18.57 -6.66
C TRP A 139 15.65 -19.47 -7.87
N HIS A 140 16.44 -18.91 -8.81
CA HIS A 140 16.86 -19.56 -10.07
C HIS A 140 15.71 -20.17 -10.90
N PRO A 141 14.67 -19.39 -11.23
CA PRO A 141 13.55 -19.89 -11.99
C PRO A 141 13.98 -20.21 -13.43
N GLU A 142 13.57 -21.38 -13.92
CA GLU A 142 13.75 -21.74 -15.33
C GLU A 142 12.87 -20.89 -16.25
N PHE A 143 11.66 -20.57 -15.78
CA PHE A 143 10.68 -19.72 -16.45
C PHE A 143 10.12 -18.70 -15.46
N VAL A 144 9.84 -17.49 -15.94
CA VAL A 144 9.07 -16.47 -15.22
C VAL A 144 7.63 -16.51 -15.72
N SER A 145 6.70 -16.77 -14.82
CA SER A 145 5.27 -16.52 -15.02
C SER A 145 5.03 -15.03 -14.88
N THR A 146 4.67 -14.33 -15.95
CA THR A 146 4.63 -12.86 -15.94
C THR A 146 3.34 -12.31 -15.34
N GLU A 147 2.31 -13.16 -15.23
CA GLU A 147 0.92 -12.79 -14.93
C GLU A 147 0.30 -11.83 -15.98
N ASP A 148 0.98 -11.64 -17.11
CA ASP A 148 0.54 -10.79 -18.21
C ASP A 148 -0.11 -11.66 -19.28
N LEU A 149 -1.36 -11.34 -19.61
CA LEU A 149 -2.14 -12.01 -20.63
C LEU A 149 -1.82 -11.44 -22.00
N VAL A 150 -1.60 -12.33 -22.96
CA VAL A 150 -1.24 -11.97 -24.34
C VAL A 150 -1.92 -12.89 -25.36
N SER A 151 -2.07 -12.40 -26.58
CA SER A 151 -2.25 -13.24 -27.76
C SER A 151 -1.08 -13.05 -28.72
N GLN A 152 -0.84 -14.01 -29.60
CA GLN A 152 0.15 -13.91 -30.66
C GLN A 152 -0.58 -14.02 -32.01
N ASP A 153 -0.20 -13.19 -32.97
CA ASP A 153 -0.71 -13.27 -34.33
C ASP A 153 0.14 -14.15 -35.24
N ASP A 154 -0.34 -14.38 -36.46
CA ASP A 154 0.31 -15.29 -37.43
C ASP A 154 1.72 -14.85 -37.87
N ASP A 155 2.06 -13.57 -37.70
CA ASP A 155 3.39 -13.03 -38.00
C ASP A 155 4.30 -12.98 -36.76
N GLY A 156 3.82 -13.52 -35.64
CA GLY A 156 4.57 -13.67 -34.40
C GLY A 156 4.53 -12.46 -33.46
N PHE A 157 3.77 -11.41 -33.77
CA PHE A 157 3.65 -10.23 -32.90
C PHE A 157 2.75 -10.54 -31.71
N TYR A 158 3.17 -10.09 -30.53
CA TYR A 158 2.42 -10.26 -29.29
C TYR A 158 1.51 -9.06 -29.03
N TRP A 159 0.30 -9.33 -28.57
CA TRP A 159 -0.71 -8.35 -28.24
C TRP A 159 -1.04 -8.46 -26.76
N PHE A 160 -0.79 -7.38 -26.01
CA PHE A 160 -1.05 -7.35 -24.58
C PHE A 160 -2.56 -7.18 -24.31
N THR A 161 -3.15 -8.14 -23.61
CA THR A 161 -4.59 -8.18 -23.34
C THR A 161 -4.95 -7.83 -21.90
N GLY A 162 -4.01 -7.89 -20.95
CA GLY A 162 -4.20 -7.42 -19.58
C GLY A 162 -3.29 -8.12 -18.56
N ARG A 163 -3.52 -7.89 -17.26
CA ARG A 163 -2.92 -8.68 -16.17
C ARG A 163 -3.94 -9.60 -15.55
N SER A 164 -3.59 -10.86 -15.30
CA SER A 164 -4.51 -11.86 -14.74
C SER A 164 -5.07 -11.42 -13.38
N LYS A 165 -4.23 -10.87 -12.49
CA LYS A 165 -4.64 -10.36 -11.16
C LYS A 165 -5.52 -9.10 -11.19
N ASN A 166 -5.56 -8.37 -12.31
CA ASN A 166 -6.28 -7.09 -12.41
C ASN A 166 -7.56 -7.17 -13.23
N GLN A 167 -7.90 -8.35 -13.77
CA GLN A 167 -9.09 -8.49 -14.60
C GLN A 167 -10.35 -8.18 -13.79
N LEU A 168 -11.21 -7.32 -14.34
CA LEU A 168 -12.57 -7.15 -13.87
C LEU A 168 -13.44 -8.18 -14.59
N ILE A 169 -14.28 -8.89 -13.84
CA ILE A 169 -15.29 -9.80 -14.37
C ILE A 169 -16.64 -9.12 -14.16
N SER A 170 -17.26 -8.66 -15.24
CA SER A 170 -18.59 -8.05 -15.13
C SER A 170 -19.64 -9.06 -14.65
N SER A 171 -20.79 -8.57 -14.18
CA SER A 171 -21.92 -9.45 -13.78
C SER A 171 -22.49 -10.30 -14.94
N PHE A 172 -22.07 -10.02 -16.18
CA PHE A 172 -22.36 -10.83 -17.37
C PHE A 172 -21.24 -11.81 -17.73
N GLY A 173 -20.23 -11.98 -16.87
CA GLY A 173 -19.09 -12.88 -17.06
C GLY A 173 -18.11 -12.43 -18.15
N ARG A 174 -18.04 -11.13 -18.46
CA ARG A 174 -17.07 -10.59 -19.43
C ARG A 174 -15.80 -10.13 -18.72
N ASN A 175 -14.65 -10.63 -19.17
CA ASN A 175 -13.35 -10.21 -18.67
C ASN A 175 -12.95 -8.88 -19.31
N ILE A 176 -12.61 -7.90 -18.48
CA ILE A 176 -12.17 -6.58 -18.88
C ILE A 176 -10.79 -6.33 -18.27
N SER A 177 -9.81 -5.97 -19.09
CA SER A 177 -8.56 -5.39 -18.59
C SER A 177 -8.80 -3.89 -18.36
N PRO A 178 -8.85 -3.43 -17.10
CA PRO A 178 -9.10 -2.02 -16.79
C PRO A 178 -8.01 -1.10 -17.34
N GLU A 179 -6.78 -1.59 -17.50
CA GLU A 179 -5.67 -0.83 -18.08
C GLU A 179 -5.98 -0.29 -19.48
N TRP A 180 -6.85 -0.98 -20.24
CA TRP A 180 -7.22 -0.54 -21.58
C TRP A 180 -8.00 0.78 -21.58
N PRO A 181 -9.22 0.86 -21.01
CA PRO A 181 -9.94 2.13 -20.90
C PRO A 181 -9.16 3.21 -20.14
N GLU A 182 -8.38 2.84 -19.10
CA GLU A 182 -7.52 3.79 -18.38
C GLU A 182 -6.48 4.45 -19.30
N SER A 183 -5.78 3.66 -20.12
CA SER A 183 -4.76 4.19 -21.05
C SER A 183 -5.36 5.13 -22.09
N GLU A 184 -6.57 4.83 -22.58
CA GLU A 184 -7.29 5.70 -23.52
C GLU A 184 -7.69 7.03 -22.86
N LEU A 185 -8.19 7.00 -21.62
CA LEU A 185 -8.51 8.20 -20.85
C LEU A 185 -7.27 9.08 -20.61
N LEU A 186 -6.17 8.50 -20.15
CA LEU A 186 -4.94 9.24 -19.86
C LEU A 186 -4.33 9.85 -21.13
N SER A 187 -4.40 9.16 -22.26
CA SER A 187 -3.89 9.64 -23.55
C SER A 187 -4.57 10.90 -24.11
N THR A 188 -5.70 11.30 -23.52
CA THR A 188 -6.39 12.54 -23.86
C THR A 188 -5.61 13.78 -23.41
N GLY A 189 -4.76 13.64 -22.38
CA GLY A 189 -4.08 14.76 -21.72
C GLY A 189 -4.97 15.61 -20.82
N LEU A 190 -6.24 15.20 -20.62
CA LEU A 190 -7.17 15.87 -19.71
C LEU A 190 -7.01 15.39 -18.27
N PHE A 191 -6.62 14.13 -18.09
CA PHE A 191 -6.56 13.46 -16.79
C PHE A 191 -5.13 13.08 -16.44
N ARG A 192 -4.76 13.32 -15.18
CA ARG A 192 -3.49 12.88 -14.58
C ARG A 192 -3.60 11.51 -13.93
N GLU A 193 -4.80 11.11 -13.52
CA GLU A 193 -5.08 9.78 -13.00
C GLU A 193 -6.43 9.31 -13.53
N ALA A 194 -6.53 8.03 -13.85
CA ALA A 194 -7.74 7.35 -14.26
C ALA A 194 -7.69 5.92 -13.72
N VAL A 195 -8.72 5.51 -12.99
CA VAL A 195 -8.84 4.16 -12.45
C VAL A 195 -10.20 3.61 -12.81
N VAL A 196 -10.23 2.49 -13.53
CA VAL A 196 -11.46 1.84 -13.97
C VAL A 196 -11.83 0.71 -13.01
N LEU A 197 -13.11 0.68 -12.65
CA LEU A 197 -13.73 -0.21 -11.67
C LEU A 197 -15.00 -0.81 -12.26
N GLY A 198 -15.50 -1.87 -11.64
CA GLY A 198 -16.77 -2.51 -12.04
C GLY A 198 -16.75 -4.04 -12.00
N ASP A 199 -15.96 -4.63 -11.11
CA ASP A 199 -16.00 -6.07 -10.86
C ASP A 199 -17.36 -6.47 -10.26
N ASP A 200 -17.94 -7.56 -10.78
CA ASP A 200 -19.31 -8.00 -10.49
C ASP A 200 -20.40 -6.91 -10.70
N LYS A 201 -20.13 -5.95 -11.61
CA LYS A 201 -21.08 -4.88 -11.98
C LYS A 201 -21.50 -5.00 -13.45
N PRO A 202 -22.67 -4.42 -13.82
CA PRO A 202 -23.17 -4.51 -15.20
C PRO A 202 -22.38 -3.68 -16.22
N TYR A 203 -21.57 -2.72 -15.78
CA TYR A 203 -20.75 -1.86 -16.63
C TYR A 203 -19.58 -1.24 -15.87
N CYS A 204 -18.58 -0.76 -16.61
CA CYS A 204 -17.43 -0.07 -16.04
C CYS A 204 -17.79 1.36 -15.58
N VAL A 205 -17.20 1.77 -14.47
CA VAL A 205 -17.13 3.17 -14.02
C VAL A 205 -15.66 3.58 -13.88
N ALA A 206 -15.37 4.88 -13.84
CA ALA A 206 -14.00 5.35 -13.65
C ALA A 206 -13.90 6.46 -12.60
N ILE A 207 -12.83 6.46 -11.81
CA ILE A 207 -12.42 7.62 -11.00
C ILE A 207 -11.38 8.39 -11.80
N LEU A 208 -11.60 9.69 -11.99
CA LEU A 208 -10.80 10.57 -12.83
C LEU A 208 -10.26 11.74 -12.02
N VAL A 209 -8.98 12.06 -12.20
CA VAL A 209 -8.37 13.28 -11.64
C VAL A 209 -7.90 14.14 -12.81
N PRO A 210 -8.48 15.33 -13.07
CA PRO A 210 -8.08 16.16 -14.19
C PRO A 210 -6.81 16.98 -13.86
N PHE A 211 -6.07 17.42 -14.89
CA PHE A 211 -4.93 18.33 -14.70
C PHE A 211 -5.34 19.74 -14.29
N SER A 212 -6.55 20.16 -14.70
CA SER A 212 -7.17 21.44 -14.39
C SER A 212 -8.68 21.25 -14.27
N ALA A 213 -9.41 22.20 -13.68
CA ALA A 213 -10.87 22.13 -13.66
C ALA A 213 -11.44 21.95 -15.09
N LEU A 214 -12.34 20.98 -15.25
CA LEU A 214 -13.01 20.68 -16.52
C LEU A 214 -14.51 20.86 -16.34
N GLU A 215 -15.16 21.42 -17.36
CA GLU A 215 -16.62 21.48 -17.40
C GLU A 215 -17.21 20.10 -17.68
N LYS A 216 -18.41 19.85 -17.15
CA LYS A 216 -19.18 18.61 -17.36
C LYS A 216 -19.23 18.17 -18.83
N GLN A 217 -19.46 19.12 -19.72
CA GLN A 217 -19.58 18.84 -21.16
C GLN A 217 -18.27 18.33 -21.77
N GLN A 218 -17.11 18.80 -21.28
CA GLN A 218 -15.80 18.35 -21.75
C GLN A 218 -15.53 16.91 -21.34
N ILE A 219 -15.89 16.55 -20.10
CA ILE A 219 -15.76 15.18 -19.60
C ILE A 219 -16.68 14.23 -20.39
N LEU A 220 -17.93 14.63 -20.63
CA LEU A 220 -18.87 13.83 -21.42
C LEU A 220 -18.41 13.62 -22.86
N ALA A 221 -17.90 14.67 -23.52
CA ALA A 221 -17.35 14.56 -24.86
C ALA A 221 -16.15 13.61 -24.89
N CYS A 222 -15.23 13.74 -23.93
CA CYS A 222 -14.09 12.84 -23.80
C CYS A 222 -14.51 11.37 -23.61
N LEU A 223 -15.50 11.11 -22.75
CA LEU A 223 -16.00 9.75 -22.52
C LEU A 223 -16.67 9.17 -23.76
N SER A 224 -17.41 9.99 -24.51
CA SER A 224 -18.00 9.57 -25.79
C SER A 224 -16.91 9.14 -26.77
N ASP A 225 -15.90 9.99 -26.98
CA ASP A 225 -14.79 9.73 -27.89
C ASP A 225 -13.99 8.49 -27.50
N VAL A 226 -13.75 8.28 -26.19
CA VAL A 226 -13.07 7.08 -25.68
C VAL A 226 -13.93 5.83 -25.88
N ASN A 227 -15.21 5.88 -25.52
CA ASN A 227 -16.11 4.74 -25.61
C ASN A 227 -16.38 4.29 -27.06
N GLU A 228 -16.27 5.17 -28.06
CA GLU A 228 -16.37 4.79 -29.47
C GLU A 228 -15.25 3.84 -29.91
N ARG A 229 -14.11 3.85 -29.22
CA ARG A 229 -12.96 2.96 -29.47
C ARG A 229 -12.99 1.70 -28.62
N LEU A 230 -13.91 1.61 -27.67
CA LEU A 230 -14.04 0.48 -26.75
C LEU A 230 -15.23 -0.41 -27.14
N PRO A 231 -15.12 -1.73 -27.01
CA PRO A 231 -16.25 -2.62 -27.12
C PRO A 231 -17.26 -2.33 -26.02
N ASP A 232 -18.53 -2.61 -26.28
CA ASP A 232 -19.67 -2.31 -25.40
C ASP A 232 -19.46 -2.69 -23.93
N TYR A 233 -18.87 -3.85 -23.67
CA TYR A 233 -18.62 -4.38 -22.34
C TYR A 233 -17.50 -3.67 -21.57
N ALA A 234 -16.60 -2.96 -22.25
CA ALA A 234 -15.49 -2.20 -21.64
C ALA A 234 -15.78 -0.69 -21.57
N GLN A 235 -16.92 -0.23 -22.08
CA GLN A 235 -17.29 1.18 -22.07
C GLN A 235 -17.54 1.68 -20.65
N ILE A 236 -17.00 2.87 -20.36
CA ILE A 236 -17.18 3.58 -19.10
C ILE A 236 -18.51 4.33 -19.16
N LYS A 237 -19.47 3.97 -18.32
CA LYS A 237 -20.81 4.58 -18.33
C LYS A 237 -20.92 5.77 -17.38
N GLN A 238 -20.20 5.74 -16.27
CA GLN A 238 -20.22 6.79 -15.28
C GLN A 238 -18.83 7.04 -14.70
N VAL A 239 -18.63 8.25 -14.16
CA VAL A 239 -17.33 8.67 -13.64
C VAL A 239 -17.47 9.43 -12.34
N LEU A 240 -16.53 9.21 -11.42
CA LEU A 240 -16.29 10.07 -10.27
C LEU A 240 -15.12 10.99 -10.61
N VAL A 241 -15.24 12.30 -10.38
CA VAL A 241 -14.16 13.26 -10.66
C VAL A 241 -13.62 13.77 -9.32
N LEU A 242 -12.33 13.63 -9.09
CA LEU A 242 -11.65 14.10 -7.88
C LEU A 242 -10.72 15.26 -8.21
N GLU A 243 -10.57 16.20 -7.28
CA GLU A 243 -9.60 17.29 -7.44
C GLU A 243 -8.21 16.90 -6.99
N GLN A 244 -8.16 16.12 -5.92
CA GLN A 244 -6.92 15.67 -5.34
C GLN A 244 -6.50 14.34 -5.98
N PRO A 245 -5.21 14.19 -6.31
CA PRO A 245 -4.69 12.93 -6.80
C PRO A 245 -4.90 11.83 -5.76
N MET A 246 -5.43 10.69 -6.17
CA MET A 246 -5.52 9.49 -5.32
C MET A 246 -4.11 9.01 -4.93
N SER A 247 -3.09 9.26 -5.75
CA SER A 247 -1.68 8.99 -5.41
C SER A 247 -1.16 9.78 -4.20
N SER A 248 -1.88 10.79 -3.72
CA SER A 248 -1.54 11.49 -2.48
C SER A 248 -1.99 10.74 -1.21
N ILE A 249 -2.81 9.69 -1.37
CA ILE A 249 -3.31 8.85 -0.30
C ILE A 249 -2.45 7.58 -0.24
N THR A 250 -1.82 7.35 0.93
CA THR A 250 -0.99 6.17 1.17
C THR A 250 -1.77 4.88 0.90
N GLY A 251 -1.14 3.91 0.24
CA GLY A 251 -1.71 2.59 -0.03
C GLY A 251 -2.60 2.50 -1.28
N LEU A 252 -3.06 3.62 -1.85
CA LEU A 252 -3.88 3.59 -3.07
C LEU A 252 -3.08 3.40 -4.35
N TYR A 253 -1.79 3.74 -4.34
CA TYR A 253 -0.87 3.54 -5.45
C TYR A 253 0.39 2.84 -4.95
N THR A 254 0.98 2.01 -5.80
CA THR A 254 2.32 1.47 -5.59
C THR A 254 3.40 2.55 -5.80
N ASP A 255 4.63 2.30 -5.32
CA ASP A 255 5.77 3.21 -5.52
C ASP A 255 6.10 3.48 -7.00
N ASN A 256 5.75 2.54 -7.89
CA ASN A 256 5.90 2.71 -9.33
C ASN A 256 4.66 3.34 -10.02
N GLY A 257 3.73 3.89 -9.25
CA GLY A 257 2.59 4.67 -9.74
C GLY A 257 1.46 3.85 -10.34
N ARG A 258 1.33 2.57 -9.98
CA ARG A 258 0.20 1.73 -10.40
C ARG A 258 -0.93 1.78 -9.37
N PRO A 259 -2.21 1.83 -9.80
CA PRO A 259 -3.34 1.87 -8.87
C PRO A 259 -3.54 0.53 -8.16
N ASN A 260 -3.65 0.56 -6.84
CA ASN A 260 -4.08 -0.57 -6.02
C ASN A 260 -5.62 -0.59 -5.98
N ARG A 261 -6.23 -1.35 -6.89
CA ARG A 261 -7.69 -1.30 -7.14
C ARG A 261 -8.55 -1.71 -5.96
N VAL A 262 -8.12 -2.69 -5.15
CA VAL A 262 -8.86 -3.13 -3.97
C VAL A 262 -8.92 -1.99 -2.92
N PRO A 263 -7.79 -1.43 -2.44
CA PRO A 263 -7.81 -0.25 -1.59
C PRO A 263 -8.57 0.96 -2.17
N ILE A 264 -8.47 1.22 -3.48
CA ILE A 264 -9.21 2.30 -4.13
C ILE A 264 -10.72 2.03 -4.10
N ASN A 265 -11.13 0.80 -4.45
CA ASN A 265 -12.53 0.41 -4.42
C ASN A 265 -13.12 0.54 -3.02
N ASP A 266 -12.37 0.17 -1.99
CA ASP A 266 -12.81 0.26 -0.60
C ASP A 266 -12.86 1.72 -0.13
N ALA A 267 -11.83 2.52 -0.42
CA ALA A 267 -11.77 3.94 -0.05
C ALA A 267 -12.90 4.77 -0.68
N PHE A 268 -13.34 4.42 -1.90
CA PHE A 268 -14.38 5.14 -2.64
C PHE A 268 -15.69 4.34 -2.78
N GLN A 269 -15.88 3.28 -1.99
CA GLN A 269 -16.95 2.30 -2.18
C GLN A 269 -18.35 2.92 -2.23
N VAL A 270 -18.62 3.88 -1.33
CA VAL A 270 -19.90 4.59 -1.26
C VAL A 270 -20.15 5.39 -2.53
N ALA A 271 -19.15 6.17 -2.98
CA ALA A 271 -19.27 6.98 -4.19
C ALA A 271 -19.46 6.08 -5.43
N ILE A 272 -18.71 4.98 -5.52
CA ILE A 272 -18.83 3.99 -6.59
C ILE A 272 -20.23 3.35 -6.58
N ASN A 273 -20.75 2.94 -5.42
CA ASN A 273 -22.09 2.36 -5.31
C ASN A 273 -23.19 3.35 -5.71
N ASN A 274 -23.02 4.65 -5.40
CA ASN A 274 -23.96 5.68 -5.81
C ASN A 274 -24.01 5.87 -7.33
N LEU A 275 -22.89 5.68 -8.04
CA LEU A 275 -22.89 5.65 -9.51
C LEU A 275 -23.84 4.54 -10.03
N TYR A 276 -23.76 3.35 -9.45
CA TYR A 276 -24.63 2.23 -9.85
C TYR A 276 -26.10 2.41 -9.43
N ALA A 277 -26.37 3.14 -8.35
CA ALA A 277 -27.72 3.39 -7.86
C ALA A 277 -28.54 4.38 -8.74
N ALA A 278 -27.86 5.24 -9.50
CA ALA A 278 -28.49 6.24 -10.36
C ALA A 278 -28.04 6.11 -11.84
N PRO A 279 -28.48 5.07 -12.56
CA PRO A 279 -27.98 4.72 -13.90
C PRO A 279 -28.22 5.80 -14.98
N ASN A 280 -29.11 6.76 -14.74
CA ASN A 280 -29.51 7.81 -15.71
C ASN A 280 -28.84 9.17 -15.50
N GLN A 281 -27.87 9.29 -14.59
CA GLN A 281 -27.11 10.52 -14.41
C GLN A 281 -25.62 10.20 -14.48
N THR A 282 -24.90 10.84 -15.40
CA THR A 282 -23.45 11.01 -15.23
C THR A 282 -23.27 11.96 -14.05
N ILE A 283 -23.12 11.40 -12.85
CA ILE A 283 -22.88 12.13 -11.62
C ILE A 283 -21.45 12.62 -11.67
N ILE A 284 -21.25 13.94 -11.76
CA ILE A 284 -19.96 14.56 -11.51
C ILE A 284 -20.08 15.09 -10.10
N HIS A 285 -19.43 14.44 -9.13
CA HIS A 285 -19.30 15.03 -7.81
C HIS A 285 -18.34 16.21 -7.94
N GLU A 286 -18.85 17.40 -7.65
CA GLU A 286 -18.08 18.63 -7.49
C GLU A 286 -17.07 18.46 -6.34
N GLN A 287 -15.87 18.99 -6.59
CA GLN A 287 -14.84 19.39 -5.62
C GLN A 287 -14.97 18.75 -4.23
N THR A 288 -14.45 17.53 -4.07
CA THR A 288 -14.47 16.87 -2.75
C THR A 288 -13.05 16.56 -2.32
N SER A 289 -12.60 17.22 -1.25
CA SER A 289 -11.42 16.80 -0.50
C SER A 289 -11.60 15.35 -0.04
N VAL A 290 -10.54 14.56 0.04
CA VAL A 290 -10.54 13.23 0.70
C VAL A 290 -11.15 13.33 2.11
N THR A 291 -11.03 14.50 2.73
CA THR A 291 -11.56 14.86 4.05
C THR A 291 -13.08 15.12 4.05
N GLU A 292 -13.67 15.46 2.90
CA GLU A 292 -15.11 15.73 2.73
C GLU A 292 -15.88 14.49 2.25
N LEU A 293 -15.25 13.58 1.49
CA LEU A 293 -15.81 12.26 1.17
C LEU A 293 -16.01 11.39 2.42
N LYS A 294 -15.21 11.62 3.48
CA LYS A 294 -15.44 11.05 4.82
C LYS A 294 -16.68 11.61 5.54
N LYS A 295 -17.25 12.74 5.10
CA LYS A 295 -18.33 13.46 5.83
C LYS A 295 -19.73 13.31 5.24
N SER A 296 -19.89 12.83 4.01
CA SER A 296 -21.19 12.78 3.32
C SER A 296 -21.77 11.38 3.08
N GLY A 297 -21.15 10.33 3.61
CA GLY A 297 -21.84 9.05 3.84
C GLY A 297 -22.61 9.15 5.16
N ASP A 298 -23.82 8.61 5.21
CA ASP A 298 -24.62 8.58 6.42
C ASP A 298 -23.79 8.05 7.61
N THR A 299 -23.55 8.97 8.53
CA THR A 299 -23.06 8.97 9.91
C THR A 299 -22.79 7.66 10.69
N THR A 300 -22.24 6.61 10.10
CA THR A 300 -21.57 5.57 10.90
C THR A 300 -20.09 5.63 10.61
N MET A 301 -19.37 6.31 11.50
CA MET A 301 -17.93 6.09 11.65
C MET A 301 -17.67 4.59 11.63
N SER A 302 -16.65 4.16 10.90
CA SER A 302 -16.23 2.76 10.93
C SER A 302 -15.95 2.35 12.37
N PHE A 303 -16.13 1.07 12.71
CA PHE A 303 -15.90 0.66 14.10
C PHE A 303 -14.48 1.00 14.56
N TYR A 304 -13.47 0.87 13.68
CA TYR A 304 -12.12 1.29 13.97
C TYR A 304 -12.02 2.79 14.28
N GLU A 305 -12.65 3.67 13.49
CA GLU A 305 -12.68 5.11 13.76
C GLU A 305 -13.39 5.44 15.08
N VAL A 306 -14.51 4.77 15.38
CA VAL A 306 -15.20 4.89 16.68
C VAL A 306 -14.26 4.44 17.80
N LEU A 307 -13.57 3.31 17.63
CA LEU A 307 -12.66 2.75 18.63
C LEU A 307 -11.48 3.70 18.91
N ILE A 308 -10.90 4.31 17.88
CA ILE A 308 -9.85 5.32 18.02
C ILE A 308 -10.40 6.57 18.72
N GLN A 309 -11.56 7.08 18.30
CA GLN A 309 -12.15 8.28 18.92
C GLN A 309 -12.49 8.05 20.40
N GLU A 310 -13.12 6.92 20.71
CA GLU A 310 -13.56 6.58 22.07
C GLU A 310 -12.39 6.35 23.02
N THR A 311 -11.21 5.98 22.52
CA THR A 311 -10.02 5.71 23.33
C THR A 311 -9.02 6.86 23.37
N GLU A 312 -9.35 8.00 22.78
CA GLU A 312 -8.41 9.12 22.62
C GLU A 312 -7.95 9.70 23.96
N ALA A 313 -8.85 9.83 24.93
CA ALA A 313 -8.50 10.32 26.26
C ALA A 313 -7.48 9.41 26.95
N GLU A 314 -7.70 8.10 26.91
CA GLU A 314 -6.80 7.11 27.49
C GLU A 314 -5.44 7.06 26.78
N ARG A 315 -5.43 7.19 25.45
CA ARG A 315 -4.21 7.28 24.64
C ARG A 315 -3.37 8.49 25.03
N GLN A 316 -3.98 9.67 25.12
CA GLN A 316 -3.29 10.89 25.56
C GLN A 316 -2.76 10.75 26.99
N ASN A 317 -3.51 10.11 27.88
CA ASN A 317 -3.06 9.84 29.25
C ASN A 317 -1.87 8.89 29.33
N LEU A 318 -1.73 7.96 28.38
CA LEU A 318 -0.57 7.08 28.27
C LEU A 318 0.67 7.86 27.78
N ILE A 319 0.53 8.60 26.68
CA ILE A 319 1.65 9.33 26.07
C ILE A 319 2.23 10.37 27.04
N ASN A 320 1.39 11.00 27.86
CA ASN A 320 1.80 12.01 28.84
C ASN A 320 2.44 11.46 30.12
N ILE A 321 2.65 10.14 30.25
CA ILE A 321 3.33 9.59 31.42
C ILE A 321 4.80 10.06 31.45
N PRO A 322 5.32 10.55 32.60
CA PRO A 322 6.65 11.16 32.67
C PRO A 322 7.78 10.28 32.15
N ILE A 323 7.82 8.98 32.48
CA ILE A 323 8.88 8.08 32.00
C ILE A 323 8.84 7.90 30.48
N ILE A 324 7.65 7.88 29.84
CA ILE A 324 7.52 7.83 28.38
C ILE A 324 8.04 9.11 27.75
N GLN A 325 7.65 10.28 28.29
CA GLN A 325 8.15 11.57 27.81
C GLN A 325 9.67 11.72 27.96
N ARG A 326 10.25 11.18 29.03
CA ARG A 326 11.70 11.13 29.21
C ARG A 326 12.38 10.23 28.19
N SER A 327 11.84 9.03 27.95
CA SER A 327 12.35 8.11 26.92
C SER A 327 12.37 8.76 25.53
N LEU A 328 11.29 9.45 25.15
CA LEU A 328 11.18 10.17 23.87
C LEU A 328 12.16 11.35 23.74
N LYS A 329 12.82 11.77 24.82
CA LYS A 329 13.86 12.81 24.83
C LYS A 329 15.27 12.26 25.05
N GLY A 330 15.42 10.95 25.20
CA GLY A 330 16.68 10.32 25.60
C GLY A 330 17.07 10.59 27.07
N GLU A 331 16.14 11.04 27.92
CA GLU A 331 16.36 11.39 29.33
C GLU A 331 16.07 10.19 30.28
N ILE A 332 16.45 8.98 29.86
CA ILE A 332 16.23 7.74 30.63
C ILE A 332 17.56 7.07 30.99
N SER A 333 17.61 6.44 32.16
CA SER A 333 18.78 5.67 32.61
C SER A 333 18.75 4.22 32.13
N LEU A 334 19.94 3.59 32.10
CA LEU A 334 20.07 2.17 31.77
C LEU A 334 19.23 1.26 32.68
N GLU A 335 19.14 1.59 33.97
CA GLU A 335 18.36 0.80 34.93
C GLU A 335 16.84 0.98 34.72
N GLU A 336 16.38 2.17 34.34
CA GLU A 336 14.98 2.39 33.93
C GLU A 336 14.63 1.59 32.67
N TYR A 337 15.54 1.55 31.68
CA TYR A 337 15.32 0.79 30.46
C TYR A 337 15.31 -0.73 30.71
N LYS A 338 16.27 -1.26 31.49
CA LYS A 338 16.27 -2.67 31.90
C LYS A 338 14.99 -3.03 32.69
N ALA A 339 14.54 -2.16 33.59
CA ALA A 339 13.32 -2.38 34.35
C ALA A 339 12.08 -2.42 33.44
N PHE A 340 12.03 -1.57 32.40
CA PHE A 340 11.01 -1.65 31.36
C PHE A 340 11.06 -2.98 30.61
N LEU A 341 12.22 -3.40 30.09
CA LEU A 341 12.37 -4.68 29.37
C LEU A 341 11.95 -5.87 30.24
N GLN A 342 12.27 -5.84 31.54
CA GLN A 342 11.83 -6.88 32.47
C GLN A 342 10.30 -6.95 32.59
N GLN A 343 9.60 -5.82 32.68
CA GLN A 343 8.13 -5.82 32.69
C GLN A 343 7.53 -6.13 31.32
N ALA A 344 8.23 -5.78 30.22
CA ALA A 344 7.84 -6.16 28.87
C ALA A 344 7.83 -7.69 28.73
N TYR A 345 8.91 -8.36 29.13
CA TYR A 345 9.00 -9.82 29.13
C TYR A 345 7.84 -10.47 29.89
N HIS A 346 7.48 -9.91 31.05
CA HIS A 346 6.45 -10.51 31.91
C HIS A 346 5.04 -10.44 31.36
N HIS A 347 4.71 -9.51 30.46
CA HIS A 347 3.41 -9.55 29.80
C HIS A 347 3.48 -10.20 28.40
N VAL A 348 4.55 -9.98 27.64
CA VAL A 348 4.71 -10.52 26.28
C VAL A 348 4.78 -12.05 26.27
N LYS A 349 5.38 -12.68 27.28
CA LYS A 349 5.38 -14.16 27.41
C LYS A 349 3.97 -14.79 27.48
N HIS A 350 2.94 -13.97 27.75
CA HIS A 350 1.54 -14.41 27.79
C HIS A 350 0.78 -14.13 26.49
N THR A 351 1.32 -13.38 25.52
CA THR A 351 0.64 -13.02 24.27
C THR A 351 0.21 -14.26 23.49
N THR A 352 1.14 -15.17 23.16
CA THR A 352 0.81 -16.40 22.42
C THR A 352 -0.17 -17.32 23.17
N PRO A 353 0.01 -17.63 24.46
CA PRO A 353 -1.00 -18.38 25.22
C PRO A 353 -2.39 -17.71 25.25
N LEU A 354 -2.45 -16.37 25.33
CA LEU A 354 -3.71 -15.62 25.29
C LEU A 354 -4.38 -15.74 23.92
N LEU A 355 -3.64 -15.55 22.82
CA LEU A 355 -4.14 -15.72 21.46
C LEU A 355 -4.66 -17.14 21.22
N MET A 356 -3.95 -18.17 21.67
CA MET A 356 -4.44 -19.56 21.62
C MET A 356 -5.74 -19.74 22.42
N THR A 357 -5.86 -19.08 23.57
CA THR A 357 -7.10 -19.09 24.38
C THR A 357 -8.25 -18.38 23.66
N VAL A 358 -7.98 -17.25 23.02
CA VAL A 358 -8.93 -16.48 22.21
C VAL A 358 -9.43 -17.34 21.05
N GLY A 359 -8.51 -17.89 20.25
CA GLY A 359 -8.83 -18.77 19.13
C GLY A 359 -9.70 -19.96 19.55
N GLY A 360 -9.34 -20.64 20.64
CA GLY A 360 -10.12 -21.76 21.19
C GLY A 360 -11.54 -21.40 21.67
N LYS A 361 -11.79 -20.13 21.99
CA LYS A 361 -13.09 -19.63 22.48
C LYS A 361 -13.94 -18.93 21.43
N LEU A 362 -13.40 -18.64 20.24
CA LEU A 362 -14.17 -18.02 19.17
C LEU A 362 -15.31 -18.96 18.71
N PRO A 363 -16.56 -18.46 18.61
CA PRO A 363 -17.67 -19.24 18.08
C PRO A 363 -17.51 -19.47 16.58
N SER A 364 -18.21 -20.46 16.03
CA SER A 364 -18.19 -20.78 14.59
C SER A 364 -18.67 -19.63 13.70
N SER A 365 -19.50 -18.71 14.22
CA SER A 365 -19.90 -17.49 13.51
C SER A 365 -18.75 -16.49 13.30
N LYS A 366 -17.62 -16.68 13.99
CA LYS A 366 -16.41 -15.84 13.93
C LYS A 366 -15.20 -16.62 13.42
N GLU A 367 -15.42 -17.62 12.58
CA GLU A 367 -14.31 -18.42 12.04
C GLU A 367 -13.31 -17.58 11.26
N TRP A 368 -13.78 -16.54 10.57
CA TRP A 368 -12.95 -15.56 9.89
C TRP A 368 -11.96 -14.82 10.81
N LEU A 369 -12.27 -14.71 12.10
CA LEU A 369 -11.40 -14.09 13.10
C LEU A 369 -10.38 -15.10 13.65
N ARG A 370 -10.66 -16.40 13.54
CA ARG A 370 -9.74 -17.47 13.94
C ARG A 370 -8.53 -17.54 13.01
N ASP A 371 -8.72 -17.32 11.71
CA ASP A 371 -7.64 -17.23 10.74
C ASP A 371 -6.68 -16.08 11.08
N ALA A 372 -7.23 -14.89 11.38
CA ALA A 372 -6.42 -13.75 11.83
C ALA A 372 -5.68 -14.03 13.15
N VAL A 373 -6.33 -14.70 14.10
CA VAL A 373 -5.67 -15.11 15.35
C VAL A 373 -4.52 -16.10 15.09
N ALA A 374 -4.63 -16.97 14.08
CA ALA A 374 -3.55 -17.89 13.72
C ALA A 374 -2.34 -17.15 13.15
N GLU A 375 -2.57 -16.13 12.33
CA GLU A 375 -1.54 -15.24 11.79
C GLU A 375 -0.80 -14.49 12.92
N TYR A 376 -1.53 -13.85 13.84
CA TYR A 376 -0.93 -13.23 15.04
C TYR A 376 -0.14 -14.23 15.90
N ILE A 377 -0.58 -15.48 16.00
CA ILE A 377 0.18 -16.51 16.75
C ILE A 377 1.51 -16.79 16.07
N GLU A 378 1.52 -16.93 14.73
CA GLU A 378 2.74 -17.20 13.97
C GLU A 378 3.75 -16.06 14.12
N GLU A 379 3.27 -14.82 14.08
CA GLU A 379 4.09 -13.62 14.26
C GLU A 379 4.67 -13.50 15.67
N GLU A 380 3.84 -13.65 16.71
CA GLU A 380 4.24 -13.42 18.11
C GLU A 380 5.13 -14.52 18.70
N LEU A 381 5.31 -15.64 17.99
CA LEU A 381 6.10 -16.78 18.48
C LEU A 381 7.57 -16.40 18.66
N GLY A 382 7.98 -16.25 19.92
CA GLY A 382 9.37 -16.04 20.30
C GLY A 382 9.72 -14.60 20.64
N HIS A 383 8.79 -13.65 20.55
CA HIS A 383 8.99 -12.25 20.94
C HIS A 383 9.50 -12.10 22.38
N GLN A 384 9.04 -12.96 23.31
CA GLN A 384 9.55 -12.98 24.68
C GLN A 384 11.05 -13.28 24.78
N GLU A 385 11.61 -14.08 23.85
CA GLU A 385 13.05 -14.35 23.82
C GLU A 385 13.84 -13.18 23.24
N TRP A 386 13.26 -12.38 22.34
CA TRP A 386 13.87 -11.14 21.86
C TRP A 386 14.10 -10.17 23.02
N ILE A 387 13.10 -9.99 23.89
CA ILE A 387 13.21 -9.14 25.07
C ILE A 387 14.32 -9.65 26.02
N LEU A 388 14.41 -10.97 26.22
CA LEU A 388 15.48 -11.53 27.05
C LEU A 388 16.87 -11.34 26.44
N ASN A 389 16.98 -11.39 25.11
CA ASN A 389 18.23 -11.08 24.42
C ASN A 389 18.57 -9.58 24.49
N ASP A 390 17.56 -8.71 24.41
CA ASP A 390 17.73 -7.26 24.58
C ASP A 390 18.23 -6.92 26.00
N ILE A 391 17.70 -7.59 27.04
CA ILE A 391 18.19 -7.49 28.43
C ILE A 391 19.66 -7.92 28.52
N ALA A 392 20.04 -9.01 27.86
CA ALA A 392 21.42 -9.47 27.82
C ALA A 392 22.34 -8.48 27.09
N ALA A 393 21.87 -7.88 25.99
CA ALA A 393 22.59 -6.85 25.25
C ALA A 393 22.73 -5.54 26.04
N CYS A 394 21.84 -5.28 27.01
CA CYS A 394 21.98 -4.23 28.02
C CYS A 394 22.98 -4.58 29.15
N GLY A 395 23.60 -5.76 29.11
CA GLY A 395 24.56 -6.23 30.11
C GLY A 395 23.93 -6.78 31.39
N ALA A 396 22.65 -7.17 31.38
CA ALA A 396 21.98 -7.80 32.51
C ALA A 396 21.81 -9.31 32.33
N ASP A 397 21.57 -10.05 33.42
CA ASP A 397 21.35 -11.50 33.36
C ASP A 397 19.90 -11.80 32.92
N LYS A 398 19.77 -12.35 31.71
CA LYS A 398 18.46 -12.70 31.16
C LYS A 398 17.79 -13.86 31.88
N GLU A 399 18.52 -14.77 32.50
CA GLU A 399 17.94 -15.87 33.27
C GLU A 399 17.42 -15.37 34.63
N GLN A 400 18.09 -14.37 35.22
CA GLN A 400 17.54 -13.66 36.36
C GLN A 400 16.21 -12.97 36.02
N ALA A 401 16.13 -12.30 34.86
CA ALA A 401 14.89 -11.70 34.39
C ALA A 401 13.79 -12.77 34.14
N ARG A 402 14.14 -13.89 33.50
CA ARG A 402 13.25 -15.02 33.22
C ARG A 402 12.56 -15.57 34.47
N HIS A 403 13.31 -15.69 35.56
CA HIS A 403 12.85 -16.25 36.83
C HIS A 403 12.36 -15.20 37.85
N SER A 404 12.38 -13.91 37.50
CA SER A 404 11.88 -12.85 38.36
C SER A 404 10.34 -12.84 38.44
N THR A 405 9.79 -12.09 39.38
CA THR A 405 8.34 -11.85 39.49
C THR A 405 7.96 -10.54 38.81
N PRO A 406 6.80 -10.45 38.13
CA PRO A 406 6.28 -9.19 37.62
C PRO A 406 6.00 -8.20 38.74
N ASN A 407 6.00 -6.92 38.38
CA ASN A 407 5.47 -5.87 39.23
C ASN A 407 3.95 -6.00 39.38
N PHE A 408 3.41 -5.37 40.42
CA PHE A 408 1.97 -5.46 40.72
C PHE A 408 1.10 -4.99 39.55
N SER A 409 1.44 -3.86 38.92
CA SER A 409 0.70 -3.36 37.76
C SER A 409 0.81 -4.26 36.53
N THR A 410 1.94 -4.97 36.36
CA THR A 410 2.12 -5.92 35.26
C THR A 410 1.35 -7.22 35.50
N GLU A 411 1.36 -7.72 36.73
CA GLU A 411 0.53 -8.87 37.13
C GLU A 411 -0.96 -8.59 36.94
N LEU A 412 -1.42 -7.39 37.30
CA LEU A 412 -2.81 -6.97 37.07
C LEU A 412 -3.16 -6.86 35.59
N LEU A 413 -2.26 -6.36 34.75
CA LEU A 413 -2.44 -6.31 33.29
C LEU A 413 -2.69 -7.72 32.73
N VAL A 414 -1.80 -8.66 33.06
CA VAL A 414 -1.89 -10.06 32.59
C VAL A 414 -3.14 -10.75 33.16
N SER A 415 -3.40 -10.59 34.46
CA SER A 415 -4.57 -11.17 35.13
C SER A 415 -5.88 -10.68 34.50
N TYR A 416 -5.96 -9.37 34.20
CA TYR A 416 -7.13 -8.79 33.55
C TYR A 416 -7.31 -9.32 32.12
N ALA A 417 -6.22 -9.54 31.37
CA ALA A 417 -6.31 -10.12 30.02
C ALA A 417 -6.89 -11.54 30.01
N TYR A 418 -6.42 -12.41 30.90
CA TYR A 418 -6.99 -13.75 31.03
C TYR A 418 -8.43 -13.71 31.52
N ASP A 419 -8.74 -12.89 32.54
CA ASP A 419 -10.09 -12.76 33.08
C ASP A 419 -11.06 -12.19 32.03
N SER A 420 -10.68 -11.16 31.27
CA SER A 420 -11.56 -10.55 30.27
C SER A 420 -11.91 -11.53 29.15
N VAL A 421 -10.92 -12.29 28.64
CA VAL A 421 -11.17 -13.31 27.62
C VAL A 421 -12.10 -14.41 28.14
N ASN A 422 -11.98 -14.80 29.41
CA ASN A 422 -12.78 -15.87 29.99
C ASN A 422 -14.18 -15.43 30.42
N ARG A 423 -14.30 -14.26 31.03
CA ARG A 423 -15.53 -13.77 31.70
C ARG A 423 -16.35 -12.83 30.83
N ILE A 424 -15.72 -12.02 29.98
CA ILE A 424 -16.39 -11.05 29.10
C ILE A 424 -16.53 -11.65 27.70
N GLY A 425 -15.43 -12.15 27.14
CA GLY A 425 -15.43 -12.84 25.85
C GLY A 425 -14.12 -12.66 25.06
N PRO A 426 -13.89 -13.50 24.04
CA PRO A 426 -12.64 -13.52 23.28
C PRO A 426 -12.35 -12.20 22.56
N LEU A 427 -13.39 -11.44 22.17
CA LEU A 427 -13.22 -10.14 21.52
C LEU A 427 -12.54 -9.09 22.40
N SER A 428 -12.62 -9.21 23.73
CA SER A 428 -11.95 -8.27 24.64
C SER A 428 -10.42 -8.20 24.43
N PHE A 429 -9.82 -9.26 23.89
CA PHE A 429 -8.40 -9.31 23.58
C PHE A 429 -7.99 -8.26 22.53
N PHE A 430 -8.84 -7.96 21.55
CA PHE A 430 -8.50 -6.96 20.52
C PHE A 430 -8.38 -5.54 21.10
N GLY A 431 -9.02 -5.27 22.24
CA GLY A 431 -8.74 -4.04 22.99
C GLY A 431 -7.30 -3.94 23.51
N MET A 432 -6.67 -5.07 23.85
CA MET A 432 -5.25 -5.14 24.23
C MET A 432 -4.35 -4.94 23.01
N VAL A 433 -4.69 -5.57 21.89
CA VAL A 433 -3.98 -5.45 20.60
C VAL A 433 -3.89 -3.97 20.20
N LEU A 434 -5.00 -3.22 20.23
CA LEU A 434 -4.98 -1.77 19.95
C LEU A 434 -3.96 -0.99 20.82
N VAL A 435 -3.82 -1.36 22.09
CA VAL A 435 -2.95 -0.65 23.04
C VAL A 435 -1.49 -1.00 22.79
N LEU A 436 -1.22 -2.27 22.50
CA LEU A 436 0.14 -2.80 22.30
C LEU A 436 0.69 -2.61 20.90
N GLU A 437 -0.17 -2.35 19.90
CA GLU A 437 0.21 -2.15 18.50
C GLU A 437 -0.17 -0.75 17.99
N GLY A 438 -1.40 -0.28 18.26
CA GLY A 438 -1.91 0.97 17.67
C GLY A 438 -1.31 2.27 18.22
N THR A 439 -0.83 2.29 19.46
CA THR A 439 -0.25 3.50 20.10
C THR A 439 1.26 3.43 20.27
N SER A 440 1.81 2.22 20.35
CA SER A 440 3.23 1.94 20.54
C SER A 440 4.04 2.12 19.26
N VAL A 441 3.53 1.76 18.08
CA VAL A 441 4.35 1.66 16.85
C VAL A 441 5.05 2.95 16.42
N ALA A 442 4.37 4.10 16.48
CA ALA A 442 4.98 5.38 16.12
C ALA A 442 5.94 5.92 17.21
N LEU A 443 5.73 5.54 18.47
CA LEU A 443 6.51 6.03 19.61
C LEU A 443 7.68 5.12 19.95
N ALA A 444 7.58 3.82 19.66
CA ALA A 444 8.55 2.79 19.99
C ALA A 444 9.87 3.02 19.26
N ASP A 445 9.84 3.35 17.96
CA ASP A 445 11.05 3.64 17.19
C ASP A 445 11.74 4.91 17.61
N ILE A 446 10.97 5.99 17.80
CA ILE A 446 11.50 7.27 18.27
C ILE A 446 12.14 7.08 19.64
N ALA A 447 11.49 6.33 20.53
CA ALA A 447 12.06 5.98 21.82
C ALA A 447 13.29 5.09 21.67
N ALA A 448 13.26 4.04 20.84
CA ALA A 448 14.38 3.13 20.64
C ALA A 448 15.64 3.87 20.17
N ASP A 449 15.50 4.72 19.14
CA ASP A 449 16.61 5.51 18.61
C ASP A 449 17.18 6.47 19.66
N HIS A 450 16.33 7.23 20.35
CA HIS A 450 16.78 8.18 21.38
C HIS A 450 17.39 7.48 22.61
N ILE A 451 16.89 6.31 23.01
CA ILE A 451 17.45 5.51 24.10
C ILE A 451 18.80 4.92 23.68
N ALA A 452 18.89 4.38 22.47
CA ALA A 452 20.13 3.81 21.92
C ALA A 452 21.25 4.86 21.91
N ASP A 453 20.95 6.05 21.41
CA ASP A 453 21.90 7.16 21.36
C ASP A 453 22.30 7.64 22.78
N ALA A 454 21.32 7.86 23.66
CA ALA A 454 21.57 8.37 25.01
C ALA A 454 22.38 7.41 25.90
N LEU A 455 22.14 6.10 25.75
CA LEU A 455 22.79 5.07 26.57
C LEU A 455 23.97 4.38 25.88
N SER A 456 24.25 4.71 24.61
CA SER A 456 25.29 4.07 23.79
C SER A 456 25.13 2.54 23.73
N LEU A 457 23.89 2.07 23.63
CA LEU A 457 23.55 0.65 23.57
C LEU A 457 23.60 0.15 22.11
N PRO A 458 23.98 -1.12 21.87
CA PRO A 458 23.96 -1.68 20.52
C PRO A 458 22.53 -1.86 20.02
N LYS A 459 22.32 -1.83 18.69
CA LYS A 459 21.00 -2.13 18.08
C LYS A 459 20.39 -3.46 18.52
N ALA A 460 21.24 -4.44 18.86
CA ALA A 460 20.82 -5.73 19.39
C ALA A 460 20.17 -5.66 20.79
N ALA A 461 20.13 -4.49 21.43
CA ALA A 461 19.40 -4.24 22.67
C ALA A 461 17.97 -3.71 22.45
N PHE A 462 17.52 -3.59 21.21
CA PHE A 462 16.25 -2.95 20.84
C PHE A 462 15.42 -3.82 19.89
N SER A 463 15.72 -5.12 19.79
CA SER A 463 15.04 -6.04 18.85
C SER A 463 13.53 -6.02 19.05
N TYR A 464 13.07 -5.99 20.31
CA TYR A 464 11.65 -5.90 20.68
C TYR A 464 11.00 -4.56 20.34
N LEU A 465 11.69 -3.43 20.57
CA LEU A 465 11.09 -2.12 20.26
C LEU A 465 11.01 -1.88 18.75
N TYR A 466 12.02 -2.31 18.00
CA TYR A 466 12.02 -2.21 16.53
C TYR A 466 11.08 -3.22 15.86
N SER A 467 10.80 -4.37 16.48
CA SER A 467 9.77 -5.29 15.94
C SER A 467 8.35 -4.76 16.13
N HIS A 468 8.16 -3.83 17.08
CA HIS A 468 6.89 -3.15 17.31
C HIS A 468 6.97 -1.66 16.97
N GLY A 469 7.84 -1.25 16.03
CA GLY A 469 8.00 0.12 15.55
C GLY A 469 8.28 0.17 14.03
N SER A 470 7.86 1.28 13.37
CA SER A 470 7.81 1.65 11.91
C SER A 470 7.86 0.60 10.77
N LEU A 471 7.69 -0.69 11.05
CA LEU A 471 7.69 -1.75 10.05
C LEU A 471 6.30 -2.26 9.69
N ASP A 472 5.24 -1.96 10.44
CA ASP A 472 3.92 -2.53 10.17
C ASP A 472 2.79 -1.52 9.96
N GLN A 473 2.89 -0.75 8.88
CA GLN A 473 1.68 -0.17 8.27
C GLN A 473 0.70 -1.26 7.83
N GLU A 474 1.20 -2.45 7.49
CA GLU A 474 0.38 -3.61 7.14
C GLU A 474 -0.43 -4.12 8.34
N HIS A 475 0.12 -4.18 9.56
CA HIS A 475 -0.64 -4.63 10.75
C HIS A 475 -1.69 -3.62 11.18
N VAL A 476 -1.43 -2.31 11.07
CA VAL A 476 -2.45 -1.29 11.35
C VAL A 476 -3.63 -1.42 10.39
N VAL A 477 -3.35 -1.61 9.10
CA VAL A 477 -4.40 -1.82 8.08
C VAL A 477 -5.11 -3.16 8.28
N PHE A 478 -4.38 -4.21 8.62
CA PHE A 478 -4.93 -5.53 8.95
C PHE A 478 -5.88 -5.45 10.16
N TYR A 479 -5.44 -4.82 11.25
CA TYR A 479 -6.24 -4.60 12.46
C TYR A 479 -7.46 -3.72 12.19
N GLU A 480 -7.31 -2.63 11.43
CA GLU A 480 -8.41 -1.77 11.00
C GLU A 480 -9.48 -2.57 10.25
N ASN A 481 -9.06 -3.34 9.24
CA ASN A 481 -9.95 -4.20 8.46
C ASN A 481 -10.64 -5.25 9.34
N LEU A 482 -9.92 -5.83 10.30
CA LEU A 482 -10.47 -6.82 11.23
C LEU A 482 -11.56 -6.21 12.13
N MET A 483 -11.30 -5.02 12.68
CA MET A 483 -12.25 -4.31 13.53
C MET A 483 -13.48 -3.88 12.74
N ASN A 484 -13.30 -3.37 11.52
CA ASN A 484 -14.41 -2.92 10.68
C ASN A 484 -15.37 -4.04 10.24
N ARG A 485 -15.00 -5.32 10.44
CA ARG A 485 -15.88 -6.47 10.24
C ARG A 485 -16.76 -6.80 11.45
N ILE A 486 -16.56 -6.16 12.60
CA ILE A 486 -17.41 -6.32 13.78
C ILE A 486 -18.57 -5.33 13.68
N ASP A 487 -19.75 -5.84 13.37
CA ASP A 487 -20.98 -5.09 13.11
C ASP A 487 -21.95 -5.08 14.29
N ASP A 488 -21.83 -6.02 15.24
CA ASP A 488 -22.65 -6.08 16.46
C ASP A 488 -22.24 -4.98 17.47
N PRO A 489 -23.13 -4.02 17.81
CA PRO A 489 -22.82 -2.93 18.74
C PRO A 489 -22.40 -3.38 20.15
N ASP A 490 -22.92 -4.49 20.65
CA ASP A 490 -22.53 -5.01 21.97
C ASP A 490 -21.10 -5.57 21.93
N GLU A 491 -20.72 -6.19 20.81
CA GLU A 491 -19.36 -6.69 20.57
C GLU A 491 -18.35 -5.56 20.38
N GLN A 492 -18.73 -4.52 19.65
CA GLN A 492 -17.96 -3.29 19.52
C GLN A 492 -17.69 -2.66 20.90
N MET A 493 -18.72 -2.61 21.75
CA MET A 493 -18.63 -2.07 23.11
C MET A 493 -17.71 -2.91 24.01
N ILE A 494 -17.64 -4.23 23.80
CA ILE A 494 -16.68 -5.11 24.51
C ILE A 494 -15.23 -4.68 24.18
N VAL A 495 -14.92 -4.48 22.90
CA VAL A 495 -13.58 -4.09 22.45
C VAL A 495 -13.21 -2.70 22.96
N ILE A 496 -14.11 -1.70 22.84
CA ILE A 496 -13.88 -0.33 23.33
C ILE A 496 -13.59 -0.33 24.84
N ASN A 497 -14.44 -1.00 25.63
CA ASN A 497 -14.27 -1.02 27.08
C ASN A 497 -13.00 -1.77 27.51
N ALA A 498 -12.63 -2.82 26.78
CA ALA A 498 -11.38 -3.51 27.00
C ALA A 498 -10.20 -2.58 26.71
N ALA A 499 -10.19 -1.89 25.56
CA ALA A 499 -9.13 -0.96 25.17
C ALA A 499 -8.92 0.14 26.22
N LYS A 500 -9.99 0.80 26.69
CA LYS A 500 -9.90 1.83 27.75
C LYS A 500 -9.23 1.29 29.02
N ARG A 501 -9.55 0.05 29.41
CA ARG A 501 -8.94 -0.61 30.58
C ARG A 501 -7.49 -1.01 30.34
N PHE A 502 -7.17 -1.51 29.15
CA PHE A 502 -5.80 -1.86 28.78
C PHE A 502 -4.88 -0.64 28.71
N TYR A 503 -5.33 0.50 28.18
CA TYR A 503 -4.56 1.76 28.27
C TYR A 503 -4.25 2.14 29.70
N LYS A 504 -5.24 2.01 30.61
CA LYS A 504 -5.06 2.30 32.03
C LYS A 504 -4.04 1.37 32.67
N LEU A 505 -4.20 0.05 32.49
CA LEU A 505 -3.34 -0.98 33.09
C LEU A 505 -1.91 -0.93 32.52
N TYR A 506 -1.77 -0.77 31.20
CA TYR A 506 -0.49 -0.61 30.54
C TYR A 506 0.19 0.69 30.99
N GLY A 507 -0.56 1.79 31.10
CA GLY A 507 -0.05 3.02 31.68
C GLY A 507 0.37 2.88 33.15
N ASP A 508 -0.32 2.06 33.95
CA ASP A 508 0.04 1.83 35.35
C ASP A 508 1.36 1.07 35.49
N MET A 509 1.71 0.19 34.54
CA MET A 509 3.05 -0.39 34.45
C MET A 509 4.13 0.70 34.34
N PHE A 510 3.97 1.68 33.44
CA PHE A 510 4.92 2.78 33.30
C PHE A 510 4.93 3.72 34.52
N ARG A 511 3.78 3.99 35.13
CA ARG A 511 3.71 4.80 36.36
C ARG A 511 4.42 4.12 37.52
N GLU A 512 4.29 2.81 37.68
CA GLU A 512 5.01 2.05 38.71
C GLU A 512 6.53 2.09 38.46
N LEU A 513 6.97 1.98 37.21
CA LEU A 513 8.38 2.14 36.83
C LEU A 513 8.93 3.54 37.17
N ASP A 514 8.16 4.60 36.86
CA ASP A 514 8.56 5.98 37.18
C ASP A 514 8.67 6.21 38.69
N GLN A 515 7.71 5.70 39.48
CA GLN A 515 7.74 5.79 40.94
C GLN A 515 8.96 5.07 41.52
N LYS A 516 9.25 3.84 41.08
CA LYS A 516 10.42 3.08 41.55
C LYS A 516 11.74 3.80 41.20
N SER A 517 11.83 4.38 40.01
CA SER A 517 12.98 5.20 39.60
C SER A 517 13.17 6.43 40.51
N GLN A 518 12.10 7.16 40.81
CA GLN A 518 12.16 8.33 41.69
C GLN A 518 12.56 7.96 43.13
N VAL A 519 12.05 6.86 43.67
CA VAL A 519 12.45 6.36 45.00
C VAL A 519 13.92 5.96 45.02
N ALA A 520 14.40 5.26 43.98
CA ALA A 520 15.81 4.87 43.87
C ALA A 520 16.75 6.07 43.72
N LYS A 521 16.31 7.18 43.12
CA LYS A 521 17.07 8.45 43.03
C LYS A 521 17.09 9.24 44.35
N ALA A 522 16.12 9.00 45.24
CA ALA A 522 15.98 9.70 46.52
C ALA A 522 16.64 8.96 47.70
N ALA A 523 16.91 7.67 47.55
CA ALA A 523 17.65 6.82 48.49
C ALA A 523 19.16 6.85 48.20
#